data_AF-Q8G953-F1
#
_entry.id   AF-Q8G953-F1
#
_cell.length_a   1.000
_cell.length_b   1.000
_cell.length_c   1.000
_cell.angle_alpha   90.00
_cell.angle_beta   90.00
_cell.angle_gamma   90.00
#
_symmetry.space_group_name_H-M   'P 1'
#
loop_
_entity.id
_entity.type
_entity.pdbx_description
1 polymer ?
#
loop_
_entity_poly.entity_id
_entity_poly.type
_entity_poly.pdbx_seq_one_letter_code
_entity_poly.pdbx_strand_id
1 'polypeptide(L)' 'LAVQSSNGSFSDEDRKQYTAEFGSLIKELDHVADTTNYNNIKLLDQTATGAATQVSIQASDKANDLINIDLFNAKGLS' A
#
# COMPACT_ATOMS: atom_id res chain seq x y z
N LEU A 1 -4.52 -2.05 -16.96
CA LEU A 1 -4.56 -0.95 -17.95
C LEU A 1 -4.04 -1.35 -19.33
N ALA A 2 -2.86 -2.01 -19.46
CA ALA A 2 -2.35 -2.49 -20.76
C ALA A 2 -3.30 -3.48 -21.50
N VAL A 3 -4.09 -4.26 -20.76
CA VAL A 3 -5.03 -5.25 -21.35
C VAL A 3 -6.35 -4.60 -21.80
N GLN A 4 -6.71 -3.43 -21.26
CA GLN A 4 -8.00 -2.75 -21.53
C GLN A 4 -7.89 -1.69 -22.62
N SER A 5 -6.69 -1.15 -22.89
CA SER A 5 -6.48 -0.26 -24.05
C SER A 5 -6.44 -1.02 -25.39
N SER A 6 -6.22 -2.34 -25.36
CA SER A 6 -5.97 -3.14 -26.55
C SER A 6 -7.19 -3.85 -27.11
N ASN A 7 -8.35 -3.83 -26.43
CA ASN A 7 -9.53 -4.59 -26.85
C ASN A 7 -10.75 -3.67 -27.00
N GLY A 8 -10.93 -3.19 -28.24
CA GLY A 8 -12.13 -2.66 -28.88
C GLY A 8 -13.30 -2.12 -28.04
N SER A 9 -13.61 -0.84 -28.30
CA SER A 9 -14.94 -0.23 -28.17
C SER A 9 -15.44 0.28 -26.81
N PHE A 10 -14.55 0.65 -25.89
CA PHE A 10 -14.96 1.59 -24.83
C PHE A 10 -15.06 2.98 -25.41
N SER A 11 -16.25 3.61 -25.33
CA SER A 11 -16.40 5.01 -25.73
C SER A 11 -15.38 5.87 -24.96
N ASP A 12 -14.94 6.98 -25.55
CA ASP A 12 -13.98 7.87 -24.88
C ASP A 12 -14.47 8.30 -23.49
N GLU A 13 -15.80 8.35 -23.30
CA GLU A 13 -16.45 8.59 -22.03
C GLU A 13 -16.31 7.42 -21.04
N ASP A 14 -16.53 6.17 -21.46
CA ASP A 14 -16.33 5.00 -20.59
C ASP A 14 -14.89 4.89 -20.10
N ARG A 15 -13.91 5.15 -20.99
CA ARG A 15 -12.49 5.15 -20.61
C ARG A 15 -12.17 6.25 -19.60
N LYS A 16 -12.81 7.42 -19.73
CA LYS A 16 -12.66 8.54 -18.80
C LYS A 16 -13.23 8.20 -17.43
N GLN A 17 -14.42 7.58 -17.38
CA GLN A 17 -15.05 7.17 -16.13
C GLN A 17 -14.23 6.10 -15.41
N TYR A 18 -13.77 5.05 -16.12
CA TYR A 18 -12.91 4.03 -15.52
C TYR A 18 -11.55 4.59 -15.08
N THR A 19 -10.98 5.55 -15.81
CA THR A 19 -9.74 6.22 -15.38
C THR A 19 -9.96 7.03 -14.11
N ALA A 20 -11.11 7.70 -13.98
CA ALA A 20 -11.47 8.44 -12.77
C ALA A 20 -11.71 7.51 -11.57
N GLU A 21 -12.38 6.38 -11.78
CA GLU A 21 -12.59 5.35 -10.75
C GLU A 21 -11.26 4.73 -10.32
N PHE A 22 -10.40 4.34 -11.26
CA PHE A 22 -9.07 3.82 -10.97
C PHE A 22 -8.19 4.84 -10.23
N GLY A 23 -8.23 6.10 -10.65
CA GLY A 23 -7.55 7.19 -9.93
C GLY A 23 -8.09 7.39 -8.52
N SER A 24 -9.38 7.15 -8.28
CA SER A 24 -9.98 7.20 -6.95
C SER A 24 -9.55 6.02 -6.09
N LEU A 25 -9.44 4.81 -6.67
CA LEU A 25 -8.91 3.63 -6.00
C LEU A 25 -7.44 3.80 -5.60
N ILE A 26 -6.61 4.40 -6.46
CA ILE A 26 -5.22 4.75 -6.13
C ILE A 26 -5.18 5.74 -4.96
N LYS A 27 -6.01 6.79 -4.99
CA LYS A 27 -6.07 7.76 -3.90
C LYS A 27 -6.49 7.13 -2.58
N GLU A 28 -7.45 6.19 -2.63
CA GLU A 28 -7.86 5.48 -1.42
C GLU A 28 -6.75 4.54 -0.92
N LEU A 29 -6.00 3.89 -1.82
CA LEU A 29 -4.83 3.10 -1.44
C LEU A 29 -3.77 3.96 -0.76
N ASP A 30 -3.46 5.13 -1.31
CA ASP A 30 -2.52 6.08 -0.72
C ASP A 30 -3.01 6.57 0.66
N HIS A 31 -4.31 6.85 0.79
CA HIS A 31 -4.94 7.25 2.04
C HIS A 31 -4.86 6.15 3.11
N VAL A 32 -5.17 4.90 2.76
CA VAL A 32 -5.01 3.75 3.66
C VAL A 32 -3.54 3.59 4.08
N ALA A 33 -2.61 3.75 3.14
CA ALA A 33 -1.18 3.67 3.44
C ALA A 33 -0.74 4.75 4.44
N ASP A 34 -1.23 5.99 4.26
CA ASP A 34 -0.92 7.13 5.12
C ASP A 34 -1.54 7.05 6.50
N THR A 35 -2.77 6.52 6.60
CA THR A 35 -3.53 6.53 7.86
C THR A 35 -3.27 5.30 8.71
N THR A 36 -2.88 4.17 8.11
CA THR A 36 -2.60 2.93 8.84
C THR A 36 -1.37 3.08 9.72
N ASN A 37 -1.61 3.13 11.03
CA ASN A 37 -0.56 3.28 12.03
C ASN A 37 -0.85 2.40 13.24
N TYR A 38 0.20 1.93 13.89
CA TYR A 38 0.10 1.26 15.18
C TYR A 38 1.21 1.78 16.09
N ASN A 39 0.83 2.31 17.26
CA ASN A 39 1.79 2.87 18.22
C ASN A 39 2.78 3.85 17.57
N ASN A 40 2.27 4.76 16.74
CA ASN A 40 3.05 5.74 15.96
C ASN A 40 3.98 5.17 14.87
N ILE A 41 3.98 3.85 14.64
CA ILE A 41 4.68 3.22 13.52
C ILE A 41 3.74 3.23 12.31
N LYS A 42 4.19 3.82 11.20
CA LYS A 42 3.54 3.70 9.90
C LYS A 42 3.78 2.29 9.37
N LEU A 43 2.72 1.51 9.22
CA LEU A 43 2.84 0.09 8.85
C LEU A 43 2.96 -0.12 7.34
N LEU A 44 2.34 0.78 6.56
CA LEU A 44 2.18 0.64 5.11
C LEU A 44 2.87 1.74 4.30
N ASP A 45 3.32 2.79 4.98
CA ASP A 45 4.09 3.90 4.41
C ASP A 45 5.54 3.82 4.90
N GLN A 46 6.45 3.45 4.00
CA GLN A 46 7.89 3.36 4.24
C GLN A 46 8.68 4.42 3.47
N THR A 47 8.03 5.52 3.08
CA THR A 47 8.67 6.57 2.27
C THR A 47 9.61 7.47 3.08
N ALA A 48 9.46 7.51 4.41
CA ALA A 48 10.32 8.27 5.30
C ALA A 48 11.73 7.66 5.39
N THR A 49 12.78 8.49 5.35
CA THR A 49 14.15 8.04 5.56
C THR A 49 14.31 7.44 6.96
N GLY A 50 14.72 6.16 7.02
CA GLY A 50 14.82 5.42 8.28
C GLY A 50 13.51 4.83 8.79
N ALA A 51 12.46 4.78 7.95
CA ALA A 51 11.25 4.04 8.26
C ALA A 51 11.58 2.58 8.62
N ALA A 52 10.86 2.05 9.62
CA ALA A 52 10.98 0.65 9.97
C ALA A 52 10.50 -0.22 8.80
N THR A 53 11.32 -1.18 8.38
CA THR A 53 10.96 -2.18 7.37
C THR A 53 10.43 -3.46 8.00
N GLN A 54 10.56 -3.59 9.32
CA GLN A 54 10.19 -4.77 10.09
C GLN A 54 9.75 -4.34 11.50
N VAL A 55 8.78 -5.06 12.05
CA VAL A 55 8.39 -4.99 13.46
C VAL A 55 8.75 -6.31 14.12
N SER A 56 9.49 -6.25 15.23
CA SER A 56 9.85 -7.43 16.03
C SER A 56 9.07 -7.44 17.33
N ILE A 57 8.42 -8.56 17.63
CA ILE A 57 7.63 -8.77 18.86
C ILE A 57 8.30 -9.87 19.67
N GLN A 58 8.68 -9.57 20.91
CA GLN A 58 9.19 -10.56 21.85
C GLN A 58 8.07 -11.54 22.24
N ALA A 59 8.26 -12.81 21.92
CA ALA A 59 7.24 -13.85 22.02
C ALA A 59 7.28 -14.63 23.34
N SER A 60 8.40 -14.59 24.07
CA SER A 60 8.57 -15.27 25.36
C SER A 60 9.49 -14.51 26.32
N ASP A 61 9.80 -15.11 27.47
CA ASP A 61 10.75 -14.60 28.45
C ASP A 61 12.23 -14.85 28.07
N LYS A 62 12.49 -15.62 27.01
CA LYS A 62 13.83 -15.88 26.48
C LYS A 62 14.28 -14.74 25.57
N ALA A 63 15.42 -14.14 25.88
CA ALA A 63 16.00 -13.07 25.05
C ALA A 63 16.12 -13.48 23.57
N ASN A 64 15.72 -12.57 22.68
CA ASN A 64 15.75 -12.71 21.21
C ASN A 64 14.79 -13.76 20.62
N ASP A 65 13.84 -14.28 21.40
CA ASP A 65 12.72 -15.05 20.88
C ASP A 65 11.69 -14.10 20.24
N LEU A 66 11.93 -13.76 18.97
CA LEU A 66 11.22 -12.70 18.26
C LEU A 66 10.32 -13.29 17.16
N ILE A 67 9.09 -12.78 17.10
CA ILE A 67 8.24 -12.84 15.91
C ILE A 67 8.52 -11.59 15.10
N ASN A 68 9.06 -11.77 13.91
CA ASN A 68 9.33 -10.68 12.97
C ASN A 68 8.19 -10.57 11.96
N ILE A 69 7.71 -9.34 11.77
CA ILE A 69 6.70 -8.98 10.80
C ILE A 69 7.36 -8.03 9.81
N ASP A 70 7.58 -8.49 8.59
CA ASP A 70 8.07 -7.63 7.51
C ASP A 70 6.95 -6.69 7.05
N LEU A 71 7.27 -5.41 7.00
CA LEU A 71 6.36 -4.39 6.53
C LEU A 71 6.50 -4.25 5.01
N PHE A 72 5.41 -3.91 4.33
CA PHE A 72 5.42 -3.62 2.89
C PHE A 72 5.11 -2.15 2.62
N ASN A 73 5.65 -1.59 1.53
CA ASN A 73 5.36 -0.23 1.10
C ASN A 73 4.20 -0.23 0.10
N ALA A 74 3.00 0.10 0.57
CA ALA A 74 1.80 0.13 -0.26
C ALA A 74 1.86 1.21 -1.36
N LYS A 75 2.52 2.35 -1.07
CA LYS A 75 2.69 3.46 -2.03
C LYS A 75 3.68 3.19 -3.15
N GLY A 76 4.45 2.10 -3.07
CA GLY A 76 5.29 1.64 -4.19
C GLY A 76 4.50 0.90 -5.27
N LEU A 77 3.21 0.63 -5.04
CA LEU A 77 2.33 -0.11 -5.95
C LEU A 77 1.42 0.80 -6.80
N SER A 78 1.23 2.05 -6.37
CA SER A 78 0.52 3.12 -7.11
C SER A 78 1.44 3.85 -8.10
#